data_AF-A0A8Q3SI54-F1
#
_entry.id   AF-A0A8Q3SI54-F1
#
_cell.length_a   1.000
_cell.length_b   1.000
_cell.length_c   1.000
_cell.angle_alpha   90.00
_cell.angle_beta   90.00
_cell.angle_gamma   90.00
#
_symmetry.space_group_name_H-M   'P 1'
#
loop_
_entity.id
_entity.type
_entity.pdbx_description
1 polymer ?
#
loop_
_entity_poly.entity_id
_entity_poly.type
_entity_poly.pdbx_seq_one_letter_code
_entity_poly.pdbx_strand_id
1 'polypeptide(L)'
;MAGSGRLVLRPWIRELILGSETPSSPRAGQLLEVLQDAEAAVAGPSHAPDTSDVGATLLVSDGTHSVRCLVTREALDTSDWEEKEFGFRGTEGRLLLLQDCGVHVQVAEGGAPAEFYLQVDRFSLLPTEQPRLRVPGCNQDLDVQKKLYDCLEEHLSESTSSNAGLSLSQLLDEMREDQEHQGALVCLAESCLTLEGPCTAPPVTHWAASRCKATSSCPTGRSCVHCPQLNAVHL
;
A
#
# COMPACT_ATOMS: atom_id res chain seq x y z
N MET A 1 -33.99 -41.77 19.86
CA MET A 1 -34.20 -40.42 19.29
C MET A 1 -32.98 -39.59 19.63
N ALA A 2 -32.04 -39.44 18.71
CA ALA A 2 -30.94 -38.49 18.90
C ALA A 2 -31.51 -37.10 18.61
N GLY A 3 -31.56 -36.23 19.62
CA GLY A 3 -31.92 -34.83 19.40
C GLY A 3 -30.93 -34.25 18.39
N SER A 4 -31.43 -33.75 17.26
CA SER A 4 -30.64 -33.05 16.27
C SER A 4 -30.20 -31.71 16.85
N GLY A 5 -29.15 -31.74 17.69
CA GLY A 5 -28.55 -30.53 18.24
C GLY A 5 -27.94 -29.70 17.13
N ARG A 6 -28.29 -28.41 17.07
CA ARG A 6 -27.64 -27.46 16.17
C ARG A 6 -26.24 -27.19 16.71
N LEU A 7 -25.20 -27.45 15.92
CA LEU A 7 -23.83 -27.05 16.27
C LEU A 7 -23.76 -25.52 16.22
N VAL A 8 -23.41 -24.90 17.34
CA VAL A 8 -23.28 -23.44 17.48
C VAL A 8 -21.81 -23.09 17.58
N LEU A 9 -21.37 -22.15 16.74
CA LEU A 9 -20.02 -21.59 16.81
C LEU A 9 -19.92 -20.68 18.04
N ARG A 10 -18.80 -20.78 18.76
CA ARG A 10 -18.53 -19.89 19.90
C ARG A 10 -18.04 -18.53 19.40
N PRO A 11 -18.54 -17.42 19.95
CA PRO A 11 -17.95 -16.10 19.72
C PRO A 11 -16.48 -16.10 20.14
N TRP A 12 -15.63 -15.37 19.42
CA TRP A 12 -14.18 -15.37 19.62
C TRP A 12 -13.50 -14.04 19.31
N ILE A 13 -14.12 -13.14 18.53
CA ILE A 13 -13.47 -11.91 18.04
C ILE A 13 -13.05 -11.01 19.20
N ARG A 14 -14.00 -10.72 20.11
CA ARG A 14 -13.73 -9.87 21.28
C ARG A 14 -12.65 -10.47 22.18
N GLU A 15 -12.74 -11.77 22.47
CA GLU A 15 -11.77 -12.46 23.32
C GLU A 15 -10.37 -12.47 22.69
N LEU A 16 -10.29 -12.67 21.37
CA LEU A 16 -9.02 -12.64 20.65
C LEU A 16 -8.37 -11.26 20.69
N ILE A 17 -9.13 -10.20 20.42
CA ILE A 17 -8.59 -8.83 20.43
C ILE A 17 -8.14 -8.44 21.83
N LEU A 18 -8.91 -8.80 22.87
CA LEU A 18 -8.54 -8.49 24.25
C LEU A 18 -7.40 -9.37 24.77
N GLY A 19 -7.25 -10.59 24.25
CA GLY A 19 -6.16 -11.50 24.56
C GLY A 19 -4.78 -10.95 24.19
N SER A 20 -3.75 -11.41 24.89
CA SER A 20 -2.34 -11.04 24.65
C SER A 20 -1.59 -12.01 23.74
N GLU A 21 -2.23 -13.10 23.33
CA GLU A 21 -1.61 -14.17 22.55
C GLU A 21 -2.16 -14.19 21.12
N THR A 22 -1.31 -14.56 20.16
CA THR A 22 -1.73 -14.85 18.79
C THR A 22 -2.62 -16.09 18.76
N PRO A 23 -3.58 -16.18 17.82
CA PRO A 23 -4.50 -17.30 17.81
C PRO A 23 -3.76 -18.60 17.45
N SER A 24 -3.70 -19.52 18.41
CA SER A 24 -3.04 -20.82 18.25
C SER A 24 -3.91 -21.87 17.54
N SER A 25 -5.20 -21.58 17.35
CA SER A 25 -6.17 -22.52 16.79
C SER A 25 -7.08 -21.85 15.76
N PRO A 26 -7.54 -22.58 14.73
CA PRO A 26 -8.44 -22.03 13.71
C PRO A 26 -9.71 -21.42 14.28
N ARG A 27 -10.19 -20.36 13.63
CA ARG A 27 -11.39 -19.62 14.01
C ARG A 27 -12.42 -19.64 12.88
N ALA A 28 -13.64 -20.07 13.20
CA ALA A 28 -14.73 -20.08 12.25
C ALA A 28 -15.54 -18.78 12.38
N GLY A 29 -15.79 -18.11 11.27
CA GLY A 29 -16.67 -16.95 11.17
C GLY A 29 -17.58 -17.06 9.95
N GLN A 30 -18.55 -16.16 9.84
CA GLN A 30 -19.40 -16.01 8.67
C GLN A 30 -18.97 -14.79 7.88
N LEU A 31 -18.83 -14.92 6.56
CA LEU A 31 -18.62 -13.78 5.68
C LEU A 31 -19.91 -12.95 5.58
N LEU A 32 -19.90 -11.70 6.07
CA LEU A 32 -21.06 -10.80 5.99
C LEU A 32 -21.09 -10.01 4.69
N GLU A 33 -19.93 -9.47 4.30
CA GLU A 33 -19.78 -8.54 3.19
C GLU A 33 -18.34 -8.58 2.65
N VAL A 34 -18.21 -8.37 1.34
CA VAL A 34 -16.92 -8.21 0.66
C VAL A 34 -16.69 -6.72 0.43
N LEU A 35 -15.83 -6.11 1.23
CA LEU A 35 -15.54 -4.67 1.17
C LEU A 35 -14.66 -4.34 -0.03
N GLN A 36 -13.65 -5.17 -0.27
CA GLN A 36 -12.78 -5.14 -1.43
C GLN A 36 -12.53 -6.58 -1.86
N ASP A 37 -12.82 -6.91 -3.11
CA ASP A 37 -12.52 -8.24 -3.65
C ASP A 37 -11.13 -8.24 -4.29
N ALA A 38 -10.52 -9.42 -4.38
CA ALA A 38 -9.22 -9.58 -5.01
C ALA A 38 -9.37 -9.96 -6.49
N GLU A 39 -8.51 -9.40 -7.34
CA GLU A 39 -8.42 -9.79 -8.74
C GLU A 39 -7.37 -10.90 -8.92
N ALA A 40 -7.66 -11.87 -9.78
CA ALA A 40 -6.70 -12.92 -10.11
C ALA A 40 -5.50 -12.30 -10.84
N ALA A 41 -4.29 -12.77 -10.54
CA ALA A 41 -3.09 -12.33 -11.27
C ALA A 41 -3.21 -12.73 -12.74
N VAL A 42 -3.27 -11.73 -13.64
CA VAL A 42 -3.35 -11.96 -15.08
C VAL A 42 -1.93 -11.97 -15.65
N ALA A 43 -1.50 -13.12 -16.18
CA ALA A 43 -0.20 -13.22 -16.82
C ALA A 43 -0.19 -12.51 -18.19
N GLY A 44 0.38 -11.30 -18.26
CA GLY A 44 0.69 -10.60 -19.51
C GLY A 44 0.49 -9.08 -19.45
N PRO A 45 1.15 -8.30 -20.33
CA PRO A 45 0.98 -6.85 -20.36
C PRO A 45 -0.45 -6.50 -20.80
N SER A 46 -1.19 -5.90 -19.87
CA SER A 46 -2.56 -5.42 -20.04
C SER A 46 -2.59 -3.90 -19.89
N HIS A 47 -3.53 -3.24 -20.57
CA HIS A 47 -3.82 -1.82 -20.36
C HIS A 47 -4.75 -1.57 -19.15
N ALA A 48 -5.28 -2.63 -18.53
CA ALA A 48 -6.07 -2.53 -17.31
C ALA A 48 -5.17 -2.24 -16.11
N PRO A 49 -5.66 -1.47 -15.11
CA PRO A 49 -4.93 -1.28 -13.87
C PRO A 49 -4.71 -2.64 -13.19
N ASP A 50 -3.45 -2.96 -12.89
CA ASP A 50 -3.09 -4.20 -12.21
C ASP A 50 -3.31 -4.02 -10.71
N THR A 51 -4.33 -4.69 -10.17
CA THR A 51 -4.58 -4.74 -8.71
C THR A 51 -4.22 -6.09 -8.12
N SER A 52 -3.47 -6.93 -8.86
CA SER A 52 -3.11 -8.28 -8.43
C SER A 52 -2.24 -8.31 -7.17
N ASP A 53 -1.53 -7.24 -6.85
CA ASP A 53 -0.76 -7.12 -5.61
C ASP A 53 -1.65 -6.86 -4.36
N VAL A 54 -2.93 -6.52 -4.56
CA VAL A 54 -3.85 -6.15 -3.49
C VAL A 54 -4.62 -7.40 -3.02
N GLY A 55 -4.59 -7.63 -1.71
CA GLY A 55 -5.39 -8.68 -1.06
C GLY A 55 -6.90 -8.39 -1.08
N ALA A 56 -7.69 -9.27 -0.48
CA ALA A 56 -9.13 -9.04 -0.31
C ALA A 56 -9.42 -8.45 1.07
N THR A 57 -10.40 -7.54 1.17
CA THR A 57 -10.91 -7.02 2.44
C THR A 57 -12.33 -7.51 2.67
N LEU A 58 -12.52 -8.26 3.74
CA LEU A 58 -13.77 -8.93 4.09
C LEU A 58 -14.31 -8.41 5.43
N LEU A 59 -15.62 -8.47 5.62
CA LEU A 59 -16.25 -8.27 6.91
C LEU A 59 -16.74 -9.62 7.44
N VAL A 60 -16.14 -10.10 8.53
CA VAL A 60 -16.40 -11.43 9.10
C VAL A 60 -17.10 -11.30 10.45
N SER A 61 -18.09 -12.16 10.71
CA SER A 61 -18.84 -12.24 11.95
C SER A 61 -18.60 -13.54 12.71
N ASP A 62 -18.50 -13.47 14.03
CA ASP A 62 -18.52 -14.65 14.91
C ASP A 62 -19.92 -14.93 15.49
N GLY A 63 -20.94 -14.22 14.99
CA GLY A 63 -22.32 -14.25 15.47
C GLY A 63 -22.63 -13.22 16.56
N THR A 64 -21.62 -12.58 17.16
CA THR A 64 -21.79 -11.52 18.17
C THR A 64 -21.21 -10.19 17.70
N HIS A 65 -20.01 -10.21 17.12
CA HIS A 65 -19.34 -9.03 16.59
C HIS A 65 -18.92 -9.25 15.14
N SER A 66 -18.72 -8.16 14.40
CA SER A 66 -18.02 -8.17 13.12
C SER A 66 -16.62 -7.55 13.23
N VAL A 67 -15.69 -8.07 12.43
CA VAL A 67 -14.32 -7.55 12.32
C VAL A 67 -13.92 -7.49 10.85
N ARG A 68 -13.11 -6.49 10.50
CA ARG A 68 -12.50 -6.40 9.17
C ARG A 68 -11.36 -7.41 9.08
N CYS A 69 -11.35 -8.20 8.02
CA CYS A 69 -10.29 -9.16 7.71
C CYS A 69 -9.62 -8.77 6.40
N LEU A 70 -8.29 -8.59 6.43
CA LEU A 70 -7.44 -8.43 5.26
C LEU A 70 -6.86 -9.80 4.92
N VAL A 71 -7.35 -10.41 3.84
CA VAL A 71 -6.80 -11.66 3.30
C VAL A 71 -5.59 -11.30 2.46
N THR A 72 -4.42 -11.80 2.85
CA THR A 72 -3.17 -11.46 2.17
C THR A 72 -3.11 -12.09 0.79
N ARG A 73 -2.28 -11.52 -0.08
CA ARG A 73 -2.12 -12.03 -1.43
C ARG A 73 -1.61 -13.48 -1.44
N GLU A 74 -0.69 -13.78 -0.53
CA GLU A 74 -0.15 -15.12 -0.31
C GLU A 74 -1.25 -16.13 0.04
N ALA A 75 -2.21 -15.74 0.88
CA ALA A 75 -3.34 -16.59 1.24
C ALA A 75 -4.24 -16.91 0.04
N LEU A 76 -4.45 -15.94 -0.86
CA LEU A 76 -5.29 -16.10 -2.06
C LEU A 76 -4.64 -16.99 -3.11
N ASP A 77 -3.33 -16.82 -3.33
CA ASP A 77 -2.57 -17.56 -4.33
C ASP A 77 -2.33 -19.01 -3.92
N THR A 78 -2.29 -19.30 -2.62
CA THR A 78 -2.15 -20.66 -2.07
C THR A 78 -3.48 -21.40 -1.89
N SER A 79 -4.61 -20.71 -2.11
CA SER A 79 -5.94 -21.28 -1.92
C SER A 79 -6.41 -22.07 -3.15
N ASP A 80 -6.94 -23.28 -2.89
CA ASP A 80 -7.59 -24.10 -3.90
C ASP A 80 -9.05 -23.64 -4.11
N TRP A 81 -9.28 -22.85 -5.16
CA TRP A 81 -10.62 -22.36 -5.50
C TRP A 81 -11.46 -23.46 -6.17
N GLU A 82 -12.41 -24.04 -5.42
CA GLU A 82 -13.38 -25.00 -5.97
C GLU A 82 -14.34 -24.28 -6.95
N GLU A 83 -14.20 -24.61 -8.24
CA GLU A 83 -15.07 -24.19 -9.36
C GLU A 83 -15.11 -22.67 -9.71
N LYS A 84 -14.07 -22.25 -10.45
CA LYS A 84 -14.05 -21.22 -11.53
C LYS A 84 -14.27 -19.73 -11.24
N GLU A 85 -14.64 -19.30 -10.04
CA GLU A 85 -14.67 -17.86 -9.72
C GLU A 85 -13.66 -17.56 -8.62
N PHE A 86 -12.55 -16.92 -9.01
CA PHE A 86 -11.58 -16.36 -8.07
C PHE A 86 -12.20 -15.13 -7.40
N GLY A 87 -12.16 -15.07 -6.07
CA GLY A 87 -12.71 -13.97 -5.28
C GLY A 87 -13.81 -14.42 -4.33
N PHE A 88 -14.32 -13.46 -3.55
CA PHE A 88 -15.30 -13.72 -2.50
C PHE A 88 -16.71 -13.24 -2.82
N ARG A 89 -16.90 -12.41 -3.85
CA ARG A 89 -18.24 -11.96 -4.25
C ARG A 89 -19.13 -13.15 -4.58
N GLY A 90 -20.35 -13.17 -4.05
CA GLY A 90 -21.29 -14.28 -4.19
C GLY A 90 -21.12 -15.38 -3.12
N THR A 91 -20.12 -15.26 -2.24
CA THR A 91 -19.91 -16.20 -1.12
C THR A 91 -20.39 -15.64 0.23
N GLU A 92 -21.06 -14.48 0.24
CA GLU A 92 -21.62 -13.88 1.44
C GLU A 92 -22.64 -14.80 2.11
N GLY A 93 -22.56 -14.93 3.43
CA GLY A 93 -23.38 -15.86 4.21
C GLY A 93 -22.71 -17.23 4.42
N ARG A 94 -21.67 -17.57 3.66
CA ARG A 94 -20.87 -18.80 3.88
C ARG A 94 -19.98 -18.68 5.12
N LEU A 95 -19.69 -19.84 5.70
CA LEU A 95 -18.71 -19.95 6.77
C LEU A 95 -17.27 -19.93 6.20
N LEU A 96 -16.45 -19.10 6.81
CA LEU A 96 -15.03 -18.92 6.55
C LEU A 96 -14.25 -19.43 7.76
N LEU A 97 -13.34 -20.37 7.53
CA LEU A 97 -12.42 -20.87 8.54
C LEU A 97 -11.07 -20.18 8.40
N LEU A 98 -10.75 -19.30 9.34
CA LEU A 98 -9.46 -18.61 9.45
C LEU A 98 -8.48 -19.58 10.12
N GLN A 99 -7.56 -20.14 9.34
CA GLN A 99 -6.61 -21.14 9.83
C GLN A 99 -5.37 -20.47 10.43
N ASP A 100 -4.93 -19.38 9.80
CA ASP A 100 -3.83 -18.55 10.26
C ASP A 100 -4.23 -17.08 10.14
N CYS A 101 -4.22 -16.37 11.26
CA CYS A 101 -4.57 -14.95 11.31
C CYS A 101 -3.89 -14.22 12.47
N GLY A 102 -3.63 -12.94 12.30
CA GLY A 102 -3.07 -12.06 13.32
C GLY A 102 -4.00 -10.88 13.61
N VAL A 103 -4.00 -10.38 14.85
CA VAL A 103 -4.65 -9.12 15.20
C VAL A 103 -3.67 -7.98 14.93
N HIS A 104 -4.11 -6.98 14.18
CA HIS A 104 -3.32 -5.80 13.83
C HIS A 104 -4.09 -4.52 14.13
N VAL A 105 -3.34 -3.44 14.32
CA VAL A 105 -3.88 -2.08 14.52
C VAL A 105 -3.70 -1.30 13.23
N GLN A 106 -4.80 -0.77 12.70
CA GLN A 106 -4.78 0.25 11.66
C GLN A 106 -4.81 1.61 12.34
N VAL A 107 -3.80 2.44 12.08
CA VAL A 107 -3.77 3.83 12.54
C VAL A 107 -4.73 4.66 11.69
N ALA A 108 -5.27 5.74 12.26
CA ALA A 108 -6.18 6.63 11.56
C ALA A 108 -5.56 7.17 10.26
N GLU A 109 -6.21 6.91 9.13
CA GLU A 109 -5.73 7.24 7.80
C GLU A 109 -6.90 7.67 6.92
N GLY A 110 -6.71 8.71 6.09
CA GLY A 110 -7.71 9.11 5.09
C GLY A 110 -9.08 9.53 5.66
N GLY A 111 -9.16 9.90 6.94
CA GLY A 111 -10.41 10.24 7.64
C GLY A 111 -11.13 9.06 8.28
N ALA A 112 -10.63 7.82 8.12
CA ALA A 112 -11.08 6.68 8.90
C ALA A 112 -10.43 6.69 10.29
N PRO A 113 -11.17 6.38 11.37
CA PRO A 113 -10.58 6.26 12.71
C PRO A 113 -9.66 5.05 12.80
N ALA A 114 -8.79 5.05 13.80
CA ALA A 114 -7.97 3.87 14.11
C ALA A 114 -8.87 2.70 14.53
N GLU A 115 -8.46 1.48 14.21
CA GLU A 115 -9.24 0.28 14.51
C GLU A 115 -8.39 -0.99 14.56
N PHE A 116 -8.87 -2.00 15.28
CA PHE A 116 -8.35 -3.36 15.14
C PHE A 116 -8.94 -4.04 13.90
N TYR A 117 -8.09 -4.78 13.20
CA TYR A 117 -8.47 -5.67 12.10
C TYR A 117 -7.68 -6.97 12.18
N LEU A 118 -8.11 -7.98 11.42
CA LEU A 118 -7.40 -9.25 11.31
C LEU A 118 -6.66 -9.32 9.98
N GLN A 119 -5.39 -9.69 10.00
CA GLN A 119 -4.69 -10.17 8.81
C GLN A 119 -4.90 -11.68 8.72
N VAL A 120 -5.20 -12.20 7.54
CA VAL A 120 -5.47 -13.62 7.31
C VAL A 120 -4.50 -14.15 6.27
N ASP A 121 -3.60 -15.01 6.71
CA ASP A 121 -2.55 -15.61 5.88
C ASP A 121 -2.93 -17.01 5.39
N ARG A 122 -3.95 -17.62 6.01
CA ARG A 122 -4.50 -18.89 5.53
C ARG A 122 -5.96 -19.06 5.91
N PHE A 123 -6.79 -19.49 4.96
CA PHE A 123 -8.21 -19.71 5.18
C PHE A 123 -8.75 -20.94 4.44
N SER A 124 -9.99 -21.31 4.75
CA SER A 124 -10.78 -22.25 3.94
C SER A 124 -12.24 -21.85 3.95
N LEU A 125 -12.89 -21.89 2.79
CA LEU A 125 -14.29 -21.55 2.65
C LEU A 125 -15.15 -22.81 2.76
N LEU A 126 -16.01 -22.88 3.79
CA LEU A 126 -16.82 -24.05 4.07
C LEU A 126 -18.12 -24.02 3.25
N PRO A 127 -18.67 -25.18 2.82
CA PRO A 127 -19.88 -25.22 1.98
C PRO A 127 -21.15 -24.80 2.71
N THR A 128 -21.08 -24.60 4.04
CA THR A 128 -22.22 -24.21 4.86
C THR A 128 -22.55 -22.73 4.66
N GLU A 129 -23.72 -22.45 4.12
CA GLU A 129 -24.31 -21.11 4.04
C GLU A 129 -25.31 -20.90 5.18
N GLN A 130 -25.29 -19.71 5.79
CA GLN A 130 -26.21 -19.33 6.86
C GLN A 130 -26.81 -17.94 6.56
N PRO A 131 -28.02 -17.65 7.08
CA PRO A 131 -28.57 -16.30 7.03
C PRO A 131 -27.62 -15.30 7.70
N ARG A 132 -27.42 -14.14 7.07
CA ARG A 132 -26.59 -13.07 7.63
C ARG A 132 -27.36 -12.32 8.70
N LEU A 133 -26.78 -12.23 9.89
CA LEU A 133 -27.31 -11.41 10.98
C LEU A 133 -26.55 -10.09 11.05
N ARG A 134 -27.28 -8.98 11.27
CA ARG A 134 -26.64 -7.70 11.57
C ARG A 134 -26.06 -7.76 12.98
N VAL A 135 -24.75 -7.64 13.07
CA VAL A 135 -23.99 -7.61 14.32
C VAL A 135 -23.22 -6.27 14.43
N PRO A 136 -22.95 -5.78 15.65
CA PRO A 136 -22.11 -4.61 15.85
C PRO A 136 -20.64 -4.91 15.50
N GLY A 137 -19.88 -3.89 15.09
CA GLY A 137 -18.44 -4.02 14.92
C GLY A 137 -17.72 -4.18 16.27
N CYS A 138 -16.70 -5.03 16.33
CA CYS A 138 -15.91 -5.24 17.56
C CYS A 138 -15.27 -3.95 18.08
N ASN A 139 -14.88 -3.02 17.20
CA ASN A 139 -14.33 -1.71 17.58
C ASN A 139 -15.37 -0.76 18.22
N GLN A 140 -16.65 -1.14 18.28
CA GLN A 140 -17.68 -0.41 19.03
C GLN A 140 -17.75 -0.86 20.50
N ASP A 141 -17.08 -1.96 20.86
CA ASP A 141 -16.99 -2.46 22.23
C ASP A 141 -16.07 -1.57 23.07
N LEU A 142 -16.52 -1.20 24.27
CA LEU A 142 -15.79 -0.27 25.15
C LEU A 142 -14.44 -0.81 25.61
N ASP A 143 -14.32 -2.12 25.85
CA ASP A 143 -13.07 -2.70 26.32
C ASP A 143 -12.07 -2.85 25.16
N VAL A 144 -12.57 -3.13 23.95
CA VAL A 144 -11.76 -3.10 22.73
C VAL A 144 -11.25 -1.69 22.44
N GLN A 145 -12.10 -0.67 22.59
CA GLN A 145 -11.70 0.72 22.42
C GLN A 145 -10.61 1.13 23.41
N LYS A 146 -10.74 0.79 24.70
CA LYS A 146 -9.68 1.07 25.69
C LYS A 146 -8.35 0.46 25.26
N LYS A 147 -8.36 -0.84 24.91
CA LYS A 147 -7.14 -1.54 24.45
C LYS A 147 -6.56 -0.90 23.19
N LEU A 148 -7.39 -0.42 22.27
CA LEU A 148 -6.95 0.27 21.07
C LEU A 148 -6.18 1.55 21.41
N TYR A 149 -6.73 2.36 22.32
CA TYR A 149 -6.05 3.57 22.78
C TYR A 149 -4.73 3.24 23.49
N ASP A 150 -4.71 2.22 24.34
CA ASP A 150 -3.48 1.76 25.01
C ASP A 150 -2.39 1.37 23.99
N CYS A 151 -2.74 0.57 22.97
CA CYS A 151 -1.80 0.19 21.91
C CYS A 151 -1.30 1.40 21.09
N LEU A 152 -2.17 2.38 20.80
CA LEU A 152 -1.77 3.58 20.08
C LEU A 152 -0.82 4.46 20.91
N GLU A 153 -1.03 4.58 22.22
CA GLU A 153 -0.13 5.31 23.12
C GLU A 153 1.25 4.65 23.22
N GLU A 154 1.32 3.31 23.24
CA GLU A 154 2.58 2.57 23.19
C GLU A 154 3.35 2.84 21.89
N HIS A 155 2.69 2.77 20.74
CA HIS A 155 3.31 3.09 19.44
C HIS A 155 3.84 4.53 19.38
N LEU A 156 3.13 5.50 19.95
CA LEU A 156 3.60 6.89 20.05
C LEU A 156 4.79 7.01 21.00
N SER A 157 4.80 6.25 22.10
CA SER A 157 5.89 6.26 23.09
C SER A 157 7.18 5.65 22.53
N GLU A 158 7.09 4.58 21.75
CA GLU A 158 8.23 3.98 21.04
C GLU A 158 8.75 4.91 19.92
N SER A 159 7.84 5.56 19.19
CA SER A 159 8.19 6.52 18.13
C SER A 159 8.80 7.82 18.67
N THR A 160 8.49 8.20 19.91
CA THR A 160 9.09 9.35 20.59
C THR A 160 10.37 9.00 21.35
N SER A 161 10.58 7.73 21.68
CA SER A 161 11.82 7.21 22.29
C SER A 161 13.02 7.30 21.34
N SER A 162 12.84 7.14 20.02
CA SER A 162 13.93 7.40 19.06
C SER A 162 14.25 8.89 18.87
N ASN A 163 13.39 9.79 19.38
CA ASN A 163 13.65 11.22 19.46
C ASN A 163 14.13 11.62 20.86
N ALA A 164 14.92 10.76 21.52
CA ALA A 164 15.73 11.13 22.67
C ALA A 164 16.71 12.25 22.28
N GLY A 165 16.23 13.49 22.40
CA GLY A 165 17.01 14.69 22.67
C GLY A 165 17.96 15.13 21.56
N LEU A 166 17.44 15.55 20.40
CA LEU A 166 18.17 16.57 19.64
C LEU A 166 18.22 17.82 20.51
N SER A 167 19.40 18.17 21.02
CA SER A 167 19.56 19.45 21.70
C SER A 167 19.29 20.57 20.69
N LEU A 168 18.79 21.71 21.17
CA LEU A 168 18.57 22.88 20.31
C LEU A 168 19.86 23.29 19.56
N SER A 169 21.04 22.93 20.10
CA SER A 169 22.34 23.08 19.45
C SER A 169 22.52 22.17 18.24
N GLN A 170 22.13 20.90 18.33
CA GLN A 170 22.25 19.94 17.22
C GLN A 170 21.32 20.30 16.05
N LEU A 171 20.10 20.75 16.34
CA LEU A 171 19.18 21.24 15.32
C LEU A 171 19.71 22.51 14.61
N LEU A 172 20.38 23.39 15.36
CA LEU A 172 20.99 24.59 14.81
C LEU A 172 22.25 24.28 13.98
N ASP A 173 23.04 23.29 14.39
CA ASP A 173 24.21 22.83 13.62
C ASP A 173 23.78 22.13 12.32
N GLU A 174 22.73 21.29 12.34
CA GLU A 174 22.19 20.69 11.11
C GLU A 174 21.64 21.75 10.15
N MET A 175 20.92 22.76 10.66
CA MET A 175 20.46 23.88 9.83
C MET A 175 21.63 24.71 9.27
N ARG A 176 22.73 24.81 10.00
CA ARG A 176 23.93 25.52 9.57
C ARG A 176 24.69 24.74 8.49
N GLU A 177 24.85 23.43 8.69
CA GLU A 177 25.42 22.52 7.69
C GLU A 177 24.59 22.53 6.40
N ASP A 178 23.26 22.55 6.50
CA ASP A 178 22.36 22.61 5.33
C ASP A 178 22.49 23.95 4.57
N GLN A 179 22.69 25.06 5.29
CA GLN A 179 22.97 26.37 4.69
C GLN A 179 24.35 26.42 4.00
N GLU A 180 25.37 25.79 4.58
CA GLU A 180 26.70 25.67 3.98
C GLU A 180 26.68 24.75 2.74
N HIS A 181 25.93 23.65 2.78
CA HIS A 181 25.69 22.76 1.63
C HIS A 181 24.93 23.48 0.51
N GLN A 182 23.89 24.24 0.84
CA GLN A 182 23.17 25.06 -0.12
C GLN A 182 24.09 26.10 -0.75
N GLY A 183 24.95 26.75 0.03
CA GLY A 183 25.98 27.68 -0.48
C GLY A 183 26.95 27.00 -1.43
N ALA A 184 27.44 25.81 -1.10
CA ALA A 184 28.31 25.03 -1.98
C ALA A 184 27.62 24.63 -3.29
N LEU A 185 26.34 24.24 -3.24
CA LEU A 185 25.54 23.93 -4.42
C LEU A 185 25.31 25.16 -5.31
N VAL A 186 25.09 26.33 -4.72
CA VAL A 186 24.98 27.60 -5.45
C VAL A 186 26.31 27.95 -6.13
N CYS A 187 27.43 27.85 -5.42
CA CYS A 187 28.75 28.09 -6.02
C CYS A 187 29.10 27.09 -7.13
N LEU A 188 28.70 25.82 -6.99
CA LEU A 188 28.84 24.82 -8.05
C LEU A 188 27.97 25.17 -9.27
N ALA A 189 26.72 25.59 -9.05
CA ALA A 189 25.85 26.02 -10.13
C ALA A 189 26.39 27.27 -10.85
N GLU A 190 26.94 28.25 -10.12
CA GLU A 190 27.60 29.43 -10.69
C GLU A 190 28.87 29.07 -11.45
N SER A 191 29.66 28.11 -10.96
CA SER A 191 30.83 27.59 -11.68
C SER A 191 30.45 26.90 -12.99
N CYS A 192 29.30 26.21 -13.04
CA CYS A 192 28.79 25.63 -14.28
C CYS A 192 28.25 26.69 -15.26
N LEU A 193 27.69 27.78 -14.74
CA LEU A 193 27.20 28.90 -15.56
C LEU A 193 28.31 29.82 -16.07
N THR A 194 29.43 29.95 -15.36
CA THR A 194 30.60 30.78 -15.74
C THR A 194 31.56 30.09 -16.72
N LEU A 195 31.37 28.79 -16.98
CA LEU A 195 32.14 28.01 -17.95
C LEU A 195 31.77 28.28 -19.42
N GLU A 196 30.84 29.20 -19.69
CA GLU A 196 30.61 29.74 -21.04
C GLU A 196 31.61 30.87 -21.40
N GLY A 197 32.87 30.47 -21.59
CA GLY A 197 33.88 31.22 -22.36
C GLY A 197 33.97 30.70 -23.81
N PRO A 198 34.52 31.45 -24.78
CA PRO A 198 34.16 31.39 -26.20
C PRO A 198 34.20 29.99 -26.82
N CYS A 199 33.07 29.59 -27.40
CA CYS A 199 32.87 28.31 -28.08
C CYS A 199 33.96 28.05 -29.13
N THR A 200 34.95 27.23 -28.79
CA THR A 200 35.73 26.49 -29.78
C THR A 200 34.98 25.20 -30.03
N ALA A 201 34.41 25.07 -31.24
CA ALA A 201 33.67 23.88 -31.64
C ALA A 201 34.57 22.64 -31.43
N PRO A 202 34.14 21.64 -30.62
CA PRO A 202 34.93 20.44 -30.41
C PRO A 202 35.00 19.64 -31.73
N PRO A 203 36.11 18.91 -31.99
CA PRO A 203 36.26 18.13 -33.20
C PRO A 203 35.16 17.07 -33.26
N VAL A 204 34.39 17.12 -34.34
CA VAL A 204 33.28 16.22 -34.63
C VAL A 204 33.78 14.78 -34.60
N THR A 205 33.30 13.99 -33.64
CA THR A 205 33.62 12.57 -33.55
C THR A 205 33.04 11.81 -34.74
N HIS A 206 33.65 10.68 -35.11
CA HIS A 206 33.24 9.85 -36.25
C HIS A 206 31.74 9.45 -36.22
N TRP A 207 31.12 9.41 -35.04
CA TRP A 207 29.70 9.17 -34.84
C TRP A 207 28.79 10.28 -35.39
N ALA A 208 29.22 11.54 -35.31
CA ALA A 208 28.47 12.67 -35.86
C ALA A 208 28.63 12.82 -37.39
N ALA A 209 29.76 12.36 -37.96
CA ALA A 209 29.95 12.31 -39.42
C ALA A 209 29.05 11.27 -40.12
N SER A 210 28.70 10.17 -39.44
CA SER A 210 27.83 9.11 -39.98
C SER A 210 26.35 9.53 -40.08
N ARG A 211 25.87 10.48 -39.27
CA ARG A 211 24.49 11.00 -39.37
C ARG A 211 24.27 11.94 -40.56
N CYS A 212 25.31 12.62 -41.05
CA CYS A 212 25.21 13.49 -42.23
C CYS A 212 25.25 12.71 -43.55
N LYS A 213 25.79 11.49 -43.59
CA LYS A 213 25.74 10.61 -44.79
C LYS A 213 24.38 9.91 -44.98
N ALA A 214 23.49 9.96 -43.99
CA ALA A 214 22.14 9.41 -44.10
C ALA A 214 21.10 10.41 -44.64
N THR A 215 21.51 11.64 -45.00
CA THR A 215 20.63 12.65 -45.61
C THR A 215 21.24 13.20 -46.90
N SER A 216 21.76 12.33 -47.77
CA SER A 216 22.02 12.66 -49.17
C SER A 216 21.15 11.79 -50.07
N SER A 217 19.84 11.97 -49.94
CA SER A 217 18.93 11.66 -51.04
C SER A 217 17.64 12.42 -50.83
N CYS A 218 17.14 12.96 -51.94
CA CYS A 218 15.84 13.56 -52.18
C CYS A 218 15.73 15.10 -52.14
N PRO A 219 14.90 15.66 -53.04
CA PRO A 219 15.33 16.69 -53.96
C PRO A 219 14.70 18.05 -53.66
N THR A 220 15.26 19.07 -54.31
CA THR A 220 14.63 20.30 -54.80
C THR A 220 13.33 20.75 -54.13
N GLY A 221 13.45 21.79 -53.30
CA GLY A 221 12.41 22.81 -53.15
C GLY A 221 11.43 22.62 -52.00
N ARG A 222 11.71 23.25 -50.86
CA ARG A 222 10.89 24.31 -50.26
C ARG A 222 11.49 24.76 -48.92
N SER A 223 11.45 26.07 -48.74
CA SER A 223 11.93 26.85 -47.60
C SER A 223 11.33 26.39 -46.26
N CYS A 224 12.17 26.28 -45.22
CA CYS A 224 11.72 26.36 -43.83
C CYS A 224 12.58 27.36 -43.06
N VAL A 225 11.95 28.52 -42.89
CA VAL A 225 12.29 29.67 -42.05
C VAL A 225 12.20 29.26 -40.58
N HIS A 226 13.29 29.40 -39.80
CA HIS A 226 13.32 30.17 -38.54
C HIS A 226 14.69 30.03 -37.85
N CYS A 227 15.49 31.09 -37.95
CA CYS A 227 16.50 31.46 -36.96
C CYS A 227 16.02 32.77 -36.32
N PRO A 228 16.04 32.94 -35.00
CA PRO A 228 16.17 34.26 -34.40
C PRO A 228 17.66 34.51 -34.12
N GLN A 229 18.25 35.42 -34.90
CA GLN A 229 19.62 35.91 -34.69
C GLN A 229 19.71 36.82 -33.46
N LEU A 230 20.83 36.67 -32.76
CA LEU A 230 21.42 37.66 -31.87
C LEU A 230 21.58 39.02 -32.58
N ASN A 231 21.19 40.10 -31.91
CA ASN A 231 21.72 41.43 -32.18
C ASN A 231 22.39 41.96 -30.90
N ALA A 232 23.71 42.08 -30.95
CA ALA A 232 24.52 42.80 -29.99
C ALA A 232 24.69 44.25 -30.47
N VAL A 233 24.54 45.23 -29.57
CA VAL A 233 25.06 46.60 -29.77
C VAL A 233 25.71 47.10 -28.48
N HIS A 234 26.94 47.56 -28.67
CA HIS A 234 27.92 48.19 -27.78
C HIS A 234 27.42 49.25 -26.78
N LEU A 235 28.05 49.28 -25.59
CA LEU A 235 29.05 50.30 -25.20
C LEU A 235 29.89 49.80 -24.02
#